data_AF-A0A259I4X5-F1
#
_entry.id   AF-A0A259I4X5-F1
#
_cell.length_a   1.000
_cell.length_b   1.000
_cell.length_c   1.000
_cell.angle_alpha   90.00
_cell.angle_beta   90.00
_cell.angle_gamma   90.00
#
_symmetry.space_group_name_H-M   'P 1'
#
loop_
_entity.id
_entity.type
_entity.pdbx_description
1 polymer ?
#
loop_
_entity_poly.entity_id
_entity_poly.type
_entity_poly.pdbx_seq_one_letter_code
_entity_poly.pdbx_strand_id
1 'polypeptide(L)'
;MKLRLFLAAIAAALLTLAPTAIARETAFPAMSEEALAPKTTPKGYDVTVIVFSDYDCPYCKKLHGTLAQLLARDRKVRIVWRDWPIFGEASLLAARAAIASQWQGKHAVF
;
A
#
# COMPACT_ATOMS: atom_id res chain seq x y z
N MET A 1 55.82 15.75 -0.86
CA MET A 1 54.64 16.34 -0.18
C MET A 1 53.36 16.44 -1.03
N LYS A 2 53.38 16.33 -2.37
CA LYS A 2 52.15 16.42 -3.18
C LYS A 2 51.37 15.10 -3.34
N LEU A 3 52.01 13.93 -3.13
CA LEU A 3 51.37 12.63 -3.38
C LEU A 3 50.40 12.18 -2.27
N ARG A 4 50.60 12.60 -1.02
CA ARG A 4 49.70 12.24 0.10
C ARG A 4 48.37 13.02 0.11
N LEU A 5 48.33 14.21 -0.49
CA LEU A 5 47.08 14.97 -0.64
C LEU A 5 46.14 14.36 -1.69
N PHE A 6 46.66 13.68 -2.72
CA PHE A 6 45.83 13.02 -3.73
C PHE A 6 45.12 11.75 -3.21
N LEU A 7 45.71 11.01 -2.26
CA LEU A 7 45.05 9.83 -1.68
C LEU A 7 43.87 10.19 -0.76
N ALA A 8 43.92 11.33 -0.07
CA ALA A 8 42.82 11.76 0.80
C ALA A 8 41.57 12.18 0.01
N ALA A 9 41.75 12.76 -1.19
CA ALA A 9 40.65 13.17 -2.06
C ALA A 9 39.90 11.96 -2.68
N ILE A 10 40.58 10.83 -2.89
CA ILE A 10 39.97 9.61 -3.45
C ILE A 10 39.16 8.86 -2.37
N ALA A 11 39.61 8.86 -1.11
CA ALA A 11 38.85 8.27 -0.01
C ALA A 11 37.52 9.00 0.25
N ALA A 12 37.46 10.31 0.01
CA ALA A 12 36.22 11.10 0.11
C ALA A 12 35.22 10.81 -1.02
N ALA A 13 35.68 10.33 -2.18
CA ALA A 13 34.83 10.01 -3.34
C ALA A 13 34.19 8.61 -3.29
N LEU A 14 34.66 7.73 -2.38
CA LEU A 14 34.06 6.43 -2.09
C LEU A 14 32.88 6.51 -1.10
N LEU A 15 32.45 7.73 -0.76
CA LEU A 15 31.17 8.04 -0.12
C LEU A 15 29.96 7.81 -1.06
N THR A 16 30.01 6.85 -1.99
CA THR A 16 29.09 6.76 -3.14
C THR A 16 28.33 5.44 -3.30
N LEU A 17 28.32 4.51 -2.33
CA LEU A 17 27.35 3.41 -2.37
C LEU A 17 26.79 3.06 -1.00
N ALA A 18 25.76 3.79 -0.59
CA ALA A 18 24.75 3.24 0.31
C ALA A 18 23.35 3.39 -0.30
N PRO A 19 22.96 2.57 -1.29
CA PRO A 19 21.56 2.48 -1.72
C PRO A 19 20.86 1.37 -0.92
N THR A 20 20.57 1.60 0.36
CA THR A 20 19.72 0.64 1.13
C THR A 20 18.66 1.29 2.02
N ALA A 21 18.62 2.62 2.15
CA ALA A 21 17.66 3.29 3.04
C ALA A 21 16.40 3.86 2.35
N ILE A 22 16.35 3.98 1.01
CA ILE A 22 15.29 4.71 0.29
C ILE A 22 13.98 3.91 0.12
N ALA A 23 13.99 2.59 0.35
CA ALA A 23 12.81 1.75 0.05
C ALA A 23 11.66 1.86 1.06
N ARG A 24 11.92 2.28 2.31
CA ARG A 24 10.89 2.25 3.37
C ARG A 24 10.05 3.53 3.43
N GLU A 25 10.64 4.67 3.08
CA GLU A 25 9.97 5.98 3.17
C GLU A 25 8.93 6.21 2.07
N THR A 26 9.09 5.56 0.90
CA THR A 26 8.21 5.71 -0.26
C THR A 26 7.10 4.67 -0.35
N ALA A 27 7.28 3.49 0.27
CA ALA A 27 6.35 2.38 0.12
C ALA A 27 4.98 2.67 0.74
N PHE A 28 4.94 3.21 1.97
CA PHE A 28 3.66 3.47 2.63
C PHE A 28 2.80 4.51 1.90
N PRO A 29 3.33 5.70 1.52
CA PRO A 29 2.58 6.66 0.70
C PRO A 29 2.09 6.07 -0.62
N ALA A 30 2.92 5.29 -1.31
CA ALA A 30 2.52 4.65 -2.57
C ALA A 30 1.33 3.70 -2.39
N MET A 31 1.30 2.95 -1.29
CA MET A 31 0.21 2.01 -0.99
C MET A 31 -1.05 2.69 -0.44
N SER A 32 -0.91 3.79 0.32
CA SER A 32 -2.05 4.48 0.94
C SER A 32 -2.78 5.43 0.00
N GLU A 33 -2.08 6.04 -0.95
CA GLU A 33 -2.60 7.15 -1.77
C GLU A 33 -2.99 6.78 -3.20
N GLU A 34 -2.89 5.52 -3.61
CA GLU A 34 -3.34 5.08 -4.94
C GLU A 34 -4.76 5.58 -5.27
N ALA A 35 -4.93 6.15 -6.47
CA ALA A 35 -6.17 6.81 -6.88
C ALA A 35 -7.33 5.81 -7.04
N LEU A 36 -7.03 4.64 -7.62
CA LEU A 36 -8.03 3.59 -7.87
C LEU A 36 -8.30 2.70 -6.65
N ALA A 37 -7.47 2.78 -5.61
CA ALA A 37 -7.64 1.98 -4.41
C ALA A 37 -8.90 2.44 -3.65
N PRO A 38 -9.87 1.55 -3.42
CA PRO A 38 -11.03 1.84 -2.59
C PRO A 38 -10.56 2.24 -1.18
N LYS A 39 -11.11 3.32 -0.64
CA LYS A 39 -10.71 3.83 0.67
C LYS A 39 -11.88 4.38 1.45
N THR A 40 -11.93 4.04 2.74
CA THR A 40 -12.77 4.73 3.72
C THR A 40 -11.89 5.73 4.44
N THR A 41 -12.17 7.02 4.28
CA THR A 41 -11.32 8.10 4.81
C THR A 41 -12.14 9.09 5.62
N PRO A 42 -12.34 8.82 6.94
CA PRO A 42 -12.99 9.76 7.84
C PRO A 42 -12.20 11.07 7.95
N LYS A 43 -12.87 12.20 8.19
CA LYS A 43 -12.18 13.46 8.50
C LYS A 43 -11.45 13.31 9.84
N GLY A 44 -10.17 13.65 9.88
CA GLY A 44 -9.35 13.57 11.09
C GLY A 44 -8.96 12.15 11.50
N TYR A 45 -8.81 11.24 10.53
CA TYR A 45 -8.23 9.93 10.78
C TYR A 45 -6.82 10.07 11.41
N ASP A 46 -6.50 9.22 12.37
CA ASP A 46 -5.20 9.18 13.05
C ASP A 46 -4.47 7.84 12.86
N VAL A 47 -5.18 6.82 12.39
CA VAL A 47 -4.63 5.50 12.05
C VAL A 47 -5.07 5.09 10.65
N THR A 48 -4.15 4.53 9.86
CA THR A 48 -4.43 3.97 8.53
C THR A 48 -4.10 2.48 8.49
N VAL A 49 -5.08 1.67 8.11
CA VAL A 49 -4.93 0.23 7.88
C VAL A 49 -4.97 -0.03 6.38
N ILE A 50 -3.88 -0.57 5.84
CA ILE A 50 -3.80 -1.02 4.45
C ILE A 50 -4.10 -2.51 4.43
N VAL A 51 -5.15 -2.90 3.72
CA VAL A 51 -5.63 -4.28 3.66
C VAL A 51 -5.33 -4.84 2.28
N PHE A 52 -4.38 -5.77 2.22
CA PHE A 52 -4.18 -6.59 1.03
C PHE A 52 -5.21 -7.72 1.04
N SER A 53 -6.05 -7.77 0.03
CA SER A 53 -7.19 -8.68 -0.04
C SER A 53 -7.25 -9.38 -1.39
N ASP A 54 -7.81 -10.59 -1.36
CA ASP A 54 -8.11 -11.40 -2.54
C ASP A 54 -9.56 -11.87 -2.45
N TYR A 55 -10.29 -11.82 -3.57
CA TYR A 55 -11.69 -12.19 -3.68
C TYR A 55 -11.96 -13.69 -3.46
N ASP A 56 -10.97 -14.56 -3.68
CA ASP A 56 -11.10 -16.01 -3.45
C ASP A 56 -10.60 -16.43 -2.06
N CYS A 57 -9.90 -15.57 -1.34
CA CYS A 57 -9.35 -15.83 -0.01
C CYS A 57 -10.48 -15.99 1.05
N PRO A 58 -10.65 -17.18 1.68
CA PRO A 58 -11.74 -17.42 2.62
C PRO A 58 -11.60 -16.63 3.93
N TYR A 59 -10.36 -16.33 4.35
CA TYR A 59 -10.12 -15.48 5.53
C TYR A 59 -10.36 -14.01 5.24
N CYS A 60 -10.10 -13.56 4.01
CA CYS A 60 -10.34 -12.19 3.58
C CYS A 60 -11.84 -11.87 3.59
N LYS A 61 -12.68 -12.84 3.15
CA LYS A 61 -14.14 -12.77 3.29
C LYS A 61 -14.59 -12.61 4.74
N LYS A 62 -13.98 -13.34 5.67
CA LYS A 62 -14.27 -13.20 7.11
C LYS A 62 -13.77 -11.86 7.68
N LEU A 63 -12.60 -11.40 7.22
CA LEU A 63 -11.97 -10.16 7.66
C LEU A 63 -12.85 -8.92 7.40
N HIS A 64 -13.59 -8.89 6.28
CA HIS A 64 -14.50 -7.79 5.96
C HIS A 64 -15.47 -7.48 7.11
N GLY A 65 -16.06 -8.49 7.74
CA GLY A 65 -16.97 -8.30 8.88
C GLY A 65 -16.26 -7.70 10.10
N THR A 66 -15.03 -8.12 10.38
CA THR A 66 -14.22 -7.57 11.48
C THR A 66 -13.84 -6.11 11.23
N LEU A 67 -13.46 -5.76 10.00
CA LEU A 67 -13.12 -4.38 9.64
C LEU A 67 -14.34 -3.46 9.68
N ALA A 68 -15.52 -3.95 9.29
CA ALA A 68 -16.77 -3.21 9.47
C ALA A 68 -17.06 -2.91 10.95
N GLN A 69 -16.83 -3.89 11.84
CA GLN A 69 -16.96 -3.68 13.28
C GLN A 69 -15.92 -2.70 13.82
N LEU A 70 -14.69 -2.72 13.31
CA LEU A 70 -13.64 -1.75 13.66
C LEU A 70 -14.08 -0.33 13.31
N LEU A 71 -14.55 -0.10 12.08
CA LEU A 71 -15.04 1.21 11.63
C LEU A 71 -16.29 1.69 12.40
N ALA A 72 -17.08 0.77 12.96
CA ALA A 72 -18.20 1.10 13.83
C ALA A 72 -17.74 1.54 15.23
N ARG A 73 -16.67 0.93 15.76
CA ARG A 73 -16.13 1.22 17.10
C ARG A 73 -15.21 2.44 17.12
N ASP A 74 -14.39 2.61 16.08
CA ASP A 74 -13.45 3.71 15.96
C ASP A 74 -13.65 4.44 14.62
N ARG A 75 -14.20 5.66 14.72
CA ARG A 75 -14.51 6.52 13.58
C ARG A 75 -13.31 7.29 13.04
N LYS A 76 -12.12 7.15 13.65
CA LYS A 76 -10.87 7.76 13.19
C LYS A 76 -9.97 6.79 12.42
N VAL A 77 -10.40 5.55 12.23
CA VAL A 77 -9.66 4.58 11.40
C VAL A 77 -9.92 4.84 9.92
N ARG A 78 -8.84 5.02 9.15
CA ARG A 78 -8.85 4.97 7.69
C ARG A 78 -8.53 3.54 7.24
N ILE A 79 -9.30 3.02 6.28
CA ILE A 79 -9.02 1.73 5.62
C ILE A 79 -8.75 1.97 4.14
N VAL A 80 -7.65 1.41 3.63
CA VAL A 80 -7.28 1.41 2.20
C VAL A 80 -7.20 -0.03 1.72
N TRP A 81 -7.91 -0.36 0.65
CA TRP A 81 -7.95 -1.70 0.07
C TRP A 81 -6.93 -1.84 -1.07
N ARG A 82 -6.20 -2.95 -1.07
CA ARG A 82 -5.24 -3.34 -2.11
C ARG A 82 -5.59 -4.71 -2.64
N ASP A 83 -5.96 -4.78 -3.91
CA ASP A 83 -6.17 -6.06 -4.58
C ASP A 83 -4.83 -6.79 -4.72
N TRP A 84 -4.77 -8.01 -4.17
CA TRP A 84 -3.62 -8.90 -4.24
C TRP A 84 -4.04 -10.29 -4.73
N PRO A 85 -4.32 -10.44 -6.04
CA PRO A 85 -4.83 -11.68 -6.60
C PRO A 85 -3.75 -12.76 -6.66
N ILE A 86 -3.70 -13.65 -5.66
CA ILE A 86 -2.72 -14.73 -5.52
C ILE A 86 -3.33 -16.13 -5.65
N PHE A 87 -4.66 -16.25 -5.69
CA PHE A 87 -5.37 -17.53 -5.78
C PHE A 87 -5.66 -18.00 -7.21
N GLY A 88 -5.22 -17.26 -8.23
CA GLY A 88 -5.25 -17.68 -9.64
C GLY A 88 -6.05 -16.75 -10.55
N GLU A 89 -6.49 -17.27 -11.70
CA GLU A 89 -7.12 -16.46 -12.75
C GLU A 89 -8.46 -15.86 -12.31
N ALA A 90 -9.26 -16.59 -11.53
CA ALA A 90 -10.53 -16.10 -11.00
C ALA A 90 -10.33 -14.87 -10.11
N SER A 91 -9.31 -14.92 -9.25
CA SER A 91 -8.93 -13.82 -8.36
C SER A 91 -8.46 -12.59 -9.15
N LEU A 92 -7.66 -12.81 -10.20
CA LEU A 92 -7.21 -11.74 -11.09
C LEU A 92 -8.38 -11.10 -11.84
N LEU A 93 -9.32 -11.91 -12.35
CA LEU A 93 -10.52 -11.42 -13.02
C LEU A 93 -11.39 -10.61 -12.06
N ALA A 94 -11.60 -11.12 -10.84
CA ALA A 94 -12.37 -10.43 -9.81
C ALA A 94 -11.75 -9.08 -9.42
N ALA A 95 -10.42 -9.03 -9.19
CA ALA A 95 -9.71 -7.79 -8.93
C ALA A 95 -9.86 -6.76 -10.07
N ARG A 96 -9.70 -7.20 -11.33
CA ARG A 96 -9.91 -6.33 -12.50
C ARG A 96 -11.35 -5.82 -12.58
N ALA A 97 -12.33 -6.68 -12.34
CA ALA A 97 -13.74 -6.30 -12.35
C ALA A 97 -14.08 -5.33 -11.21
N ALA A 98 -13.48 -5.51 -10.04
CA ALA A 98 -13.62 -4.60 -8.90
C ALA A 98 -13.12 -3.20 -9.25
N ILE A 99 -11.91 -3.09 -9.80
CA ILE A 99 -11.35 -1.81 -10.25
C ILE A 99 -12.23 -1.23 -11.36
N ALA A 100 -12.67 -2.04 -12.34
CA ALA A 100 -13.57 -1.62 -13.43
C ALA A 100 -14.92 -1.05 -12.94
N SER A 101 -15.45 -1.54 -11.82
CA SER A 101 -16.73 -1.06 -11.25
C SER A 101 -16.67 0.38 -10.72
N GLN A 102 -15.46 0.91 -10.45
CA GLN A 102 -15.26 2.31 -10.01
C GLN A 102 -15.76 3.30 -11.07
N TRP A 103 -15.48 3.04 -12.36
CA TRP A 103 -15.96 3.89 -13.47
C TRP A 103 -17.48 3.87 -13.65
N GLN A 104 -18.18 2.95 -12.98
CA GLN A 104 -19.63 2.85 -13.00
C GLN A 104 -20.28 3.35 -11.70
N GLY A 105 -19.49 3.80 -10.72
CA GLY A 105 -19.99 4.16 -9.39
C GLY A 105 -20.59 2.98 -8.61
N LYS A 106 -20.20 1.74 -8.95
CA LYS A 106 -20.80 0.50 -8.39
C LYS A 106 -19.87 -0.29 -7.49
N HIS A 107 -18.70 0.23 -7.16
CA HIS A 107 -17.72 -0.51 -6.37
C HIS A 107 -18.22 -0.88 -4.96
N ALA A 108 -19.09 -0.07 -4.35
CA ALA A 108 -19.63 -0.37 -3.03
C ALA A 108 -20.54 -1.61 -3.00
N VAL A 109 -21.05 -2.05 -4.15
CA VAL A 109 -21.95 -3.22 -4.30
C VAL A 109 -21.31 -4.34 -5.12
N PHE A 110 -20.03 -4.20 -5.47
CA PHE A 110 -19.24 -5.24 -6.13
C PHE A 110 -18.79 -6.28 -5.09
#